data_AF-A0A2A4ICB5-F1
#
_entry.id   AF-A0A2A4ICB5-F1
#
_cell.length_a   1.000
_cell.length_b   1.000
_cell.length_c   1.000
_cell.angle_alpha   90.00
_cell.angle_beta   90.00
_cell.angle_gamma   90.00
#
_symmetry.space_group_name_H-M   'P 1'
#
loop_
_entity.id
_entity.type
_entity.pdbx_description
1 polymer ?
#
loop_
_entity_poly.entity_id
_entity_poly.type
_entity_poly.pdbx_seq_one_letter_code
_entity_poly.pdbx_strand_id
1 'polypeptide(L)'
;MREGLSHQSLPVVVIILALVGPVMKLGLLRSPVIFEIILPSGREAHTLLALLRSAMGQMSRQAAGGALQFKDVLDQTSSNGDAYNDLVHPIIDSDLALSAVGATARAALIARFLSAANQRSVPQVYMIFSTKSLAELAGVDSDIAALAEARTVTLTVGDDRPLGIFDCLPEGDTLSTFTHRIEAEAERNQGHLLHQFVSNLTQELADDEGRLRAVLRKRMSDFKRRAGGDDGNACAHANEEVFALIYAVGRLAKDWGLLPGTIVVGRAVEGCYRHFLQTPPPRLSFDELLTSLADAPDTVHLGYKQAYRDAEDVKAANVVVRHHKAKRELMVRVSAIERVIPHWSARRTMPEVMERLVREEKRLQVKRRLVTGQKPELVYCFKLPSH
;
A
#
# COMPACT_ATOMS: atom_id res chain seq x y z
N MET A 1 -0.68 29.49 5.35
CA MET A 1 -0.06 28.15 5.24
C MET A 1 1.48 28.08 5.37
N ARG A 2 2.26 29.14 5.07
CA ARG A 2 3.72 29.03 4.78
C ARG A 2 4.63 28.47 5.89
N GLU A 3 4.35 28.72 7.17
CA GLU A 3 5.28 28.32 8.24
C GLU A 3 4.99 26.91 8.78
N GLY A 4 3.72 26.54 8.97
CA GLY A 4 3.33 25.29 9.64
C GLY A 4 3.71 23.99 8.91
N LEU A 5 3.87 24.02 7.59
CA LEU A 5 4.17 22.82 6.79
C LEU A 5 5.66 22.57 6.57
N SER A 6 6.54 23.51 6.94
CA SER A 6 7.97 23.48 6.58
C SER A 6 8.74 22.26 7.08
N HIS A 7 8.23 21.63 8.14
CA HIS A 7 8.83 20.49 8.82
C HIS A 7 7.99 19.21 8.74
N GLN A 8 6.92 19.22 7.94
CA GLN A 8 6.00 18.09 7.82
C GLN A 8 6.38 17.26 6.61
N SER A 9 6.56 15.95 6.78
CA SER A 9 6.92 15.05 5.69
C SER A 9 5.69 14.67 4.86
N LEU A 10 4.71 14.01 5.49
CA LEU A 10 3.54 13.47 4.80
C LEU A 10 2.64 14.57 4.19
N PRO A 11 2.25 15.63 4.93
CA PRO A 11 1.52 16.77 4.35
C PRO A 11 2.19 17.40 3.12
N VAL A 12 3.52 17.57 3.15
CA VAL A 12 4.27 18.14 2.02
C VAL A 12 4.29 17.17 0.83
N VAL A 13 4.48 15.87 1.08
CA VAL A 13 4.42 14.85 0.02
C VAL A 13 3.04 14.82 -0.65
N VAL A 14 1.96 14.93 0.12
CA VAL A 14 0.58 14.99 -0.41
C VAL A 14 0.39 16.21 -1.33
N ILE A 15 0.87 17.39 -0.91
CA ILE A 15 0.83 18.61 -1.75
C ILE A 15 1.63 18.42 -3.05
N ILE A 16 2.81 17.80 -2.98
CA ILE A 16 3.65 17.58 -4.17
C ILE A 16 3.03 16.53 -5.09
N LEU A 17 2.40 15.49 -4.54
CA LEU A 17 1.70 14.45 -5.31
C LEU A 17 0.61 15.03 -6.20
N ALA A 18 -0.07 16.10 -5.76
CA ALA A 18 -1.04 16.85 -6.59
C ALA A 18 -0.45 17.31 -7.94
N LEU A 19 0.88 17.51 -8.00
CA LEU A 19 1.60 18.04 -9.16
C LEU A 19 2.23 16.94 -10.03
N VAL A 20 2.12 15.66 -9.62
CA VAL A 20 2.73 14.54 -10.35
C VAL A 20 1.94 14.21 -11.61
N GLY A 21 0.61 14.28 -11.57
CA GLY A 21 -0.27 13.94 -12.68
C GLY A 21 0.12 14.59 -14.03
N PRO A 22 0.33 15.92 -14.11
CA PRO A 22 0.73 16.57 -15.35
C PRO A 22 2.08 16.09 -15.91
N VAL A 23 2.99 15.66 -15.03
CA VAL A 23 4.34 15.19 -15.38
C VAL A 23 4.34 13.75 -15.89
N MET A 24 3.32 12.95 -15.57
CA MET A 24 3.21 11.55 -16.03
C MET A 24 3.19 11.42 -17.56
N LYS A 25 2.67 12.44 -18.27
CA LYS A 25 2.66 12.52 -19.74
C LYS A 25 4.07 12.49 -20.36
N LEU A 26 5.12 12.79 -19.59
CA LEU A 26 6.50 12.74 -20.05
C LEU A 26 7.09 11.33 -20.10
N GLY A 27 6.34 10.31 -19.67
CA GLY A 27 6.78 8.91 -19.72
C GLY A 27 7.97 8.61 -18.81
N LEU A 28 8.05 9.31 -17.66
CA LEU A 28 9.10 9.10 -16.66
C LEU A 28 8.88 7.80 -15.86
N LEU A 29 7.61 7.40 -15.70
CA LEU A 29 7.21 6.10 -15.16
C LEU A 29 6.39 5.36 -16.20
N ARG A 30 6.47 4.02 -16.18
CA ARG A 30 5.73 3.13 -17.09
C ARG A 30 4.40 2.65 -16.54
N SER A 31 4.22 2.79 -15.23
CA SER A 31 3.07 2.27 -14.49
C SER A 31 2.33 3.41 -13.80
N PRO A 32 1.02 3.24 -13.54
CA PRO A 32 0.28 4.20 -12.71
C PRO A 32 0.93 4.31 -11.33
N VAL A 33 0.77 5.47 -10.69
CA VAL A 33 1.14 5.67 -9.30
C VAL A 33 -0.10 5.40 -8.46
N ILE A 34 -0.08 4.35 -7.64
CA ILE A 34 -1.15 4.09 -6.66
C ILE A 34 -0.54 4.29 -5.28
N PHE A 35 -0.90 5.39 -4.63
CA PHE A 35 -0.35 5.79 -3.35
C PHE A 35 -1.41 5.63 -2.27
N GLU A 36 -1.19 4.72 -1.32
CA GLU A 36 -2.12 4.44 -0.22
C GLU A 36 -1.61 5.07 1.07
N ILE A 37 -2.50 5.72 1.81
CA ILE A 37 -2.23 6.25 3.14
C ILE A 37 -3.22 5.58 4.09
N ILE A 38 -2.71 4.67 4.90
CA ILE A 38 -3.49 3.92 5.88
C ILE A 38 -3.49 4.71 7.18
N LEU A 39 -4.67 5.07 7.66
CA LEU A 39 -4.89 5.97 8.78
C LEU A 39 -5.70 5.25 9.86
N PRO A 40 -5.46 5.53 11.15
CA PRO A 40 -6.20 4.88 12.22
C PRO A 40 -7.66 5.37 12.27
N SER A 41 -7.92 6.58 11.77
CA SER A 41 -9.23 7.19 11.73
C SER A 41 -9.47 7.96 10.44
N GLY A 42 -10.75 8.21 10.13
CA GLY A 42 -11.13 9.06 9.01
C GLY A 42 -10.77 10.54 9.20
N ARG A 43 -10.46 11.01 10.42
CA ARG A 43 -10.22 12.44 10.66
C ARG A 43 -8.97 12.94 9.98
N GLU A 44 -7.86 12.22 10.08
CA GLU A 44 -6.62 12.61 9.40
C GLU A 44 -6.75 12.58 7.87
N ALA A 45 -7.59 11.69 7.34
CA ALA A 45 -7.86 11.60 5.91
C ALA A 45 -8.46 12.91 5.39
N HIS A 46 -9.37 13.51 6.16
CA HIS A 46 -9.99 14.79 5.81
C HIS A 46 -8.95 15.91 5.70
N THR A 47 -8.00 15.97 6.63
CA THR A 47 -6.95 16.99 6.63
C THR A 47 -6.02 16.84 5.42
N LEU A 48 -5.56 15.63 5.12
CA LEU A 48 -4.71 15.37 3.95
C LEU A 48 -5.47 15.63 2.64
N LEU A 49 -6.74 15.24 2.58
CA LEU A 49 -7.60 15.49 1.43
C LEU A 49 -7.85 16.99 1.22
N ALA A 50 -8.02 17.77 2.30
CA ALA A 50 -8.13 19.22 2.21
C ALA A 50 -6.87 19.85 1.62
N LEU A 51 -5.68 19.41 2.05
CA LEU A 51 -4.40 19.84 1.48
C LEU A 51 -4.27 19.46 -0.01
N LEU A 52 -4.60 18.23 -0.37
CA LEU A 52 -4.57 17.77 -1.76
C LEU A 52 -5.51 18.61 -2.65
N ARG A 53 -6.75 18.83 -2.20
CA ARG A 53 -7.74 19.65 -2.92
C ARG A 53 -7.33 21.10 -3.03
N SER A 54 -6.74 21.66 -1.97
CA SER A 54 -6.17 23.01 -1.95
C SER A 54 -5.09 23.15 -3.02
N ALA A 55 -4.19 22.17 -3.16
CA ALA A 55 -3.19 22.18 -4.22
C ALA A 55 -3.81 22.10 -5.63
N MET A 56 -4.84 21.25 -5.80
CA MET A 56 -5.45 20.97 -7.10
C MET A 56 -6.51 21.98 -7.57
N GLY A 57 -7.18 22.69 -6.66
CA GLY A 57 -8.27 23.62 -7.01
C GLY A 57 -9.65 22.99 -7.14
N GLN A 58 -9.87 21.83 -6.52
CA GLN A 58 -11.14 21.11 -6.59
C GLN A 58 -12.08 21.60 -5.48
N MET A 59 -12.99 22.50 -5.85
CA MET A 59 -13.87 23.21 -4.89
C MET A 59 -15.11 22.46 -4.42
N SER A 60 -15.50 21.33 -5.03
CA SER A 60 -16.81 20.72 -4.74
C SER A 60 -16.73 19.26 -4.31
N ARG A 61 -17.48 18.92 -3.25
CA ARG A 61 -17.83 17.54 -2.88
C ARG A 61 -18.63 16.80 -3.96
N GLN A 62 -19.19 17.50 -4.95
CA GLN A 62 -20.11 16.96 -5.96
C GLN A 62 -19.71 17.22 -7.42
N ALA A 63 -18.75 18.11 -7.70
CA ALA A 63 -18.25 18.29 -9.07
C ALA A 63 -17.19 17.23 -9.39
N ALA A 64 -17.00 16.94 -10.67
CA ALA A 64 -15.90 16.12 -11.18
C ALA A 64 -14.56 16.62 -10.59
N GLY A 65 -14.06 15.92 -9.57
CA GLY A 65 -12.97 16.38 -8.70
C GLY A 65 -13.24 16.25 -7.19
N GLY A 66 -14.43 15.83 -6.77
CA GLY A 66 -14.65 15.31 -5.42
C GLY A 66 -13.79 14.07 -5.15
N ALA A 67 -13.63 13.69 -3.87
CA ALA A 67 -13.03 12.39 -3.57
C ALA A 67 -13.95 11.31 -4.13
N LEU A 68 -13.40 10.44 -4.96
CA LEU A 68 -14.12 9.37 -5.60
C LEU A 68 -14.41 8.29 -4.55
N GLN A 69 -15.63 7.78 -4.53
CA GLN A 69 -15.88 6.52 -3.85
C GLN A 69 -15.19 5.41 -4.65
N PHE A 70 -14.60 4.42 -3.97
CA PHE A 70 -13.91 3.32 -4.65
C PHE A 70 -14.82 2.62 -5.68
N LYS A 71 -16.11 2.51 -5.38
CA LYS A 71 -17.14 1.99 -6.32
C LYS A 71 -17.24 2.82 -7.60
N ASP A 72 -17.23 4.14 -7.50
CA ASP A 72 -17.33 5.01 -8.68
C ASP A 72 -16.10 4.86 -9.58
N VAL A 73 -14.91 4.70 -9.01
CA VAL A 73 -13.67 4.46 -9.78
C VAL A 73 -13.77 3.17 -10.58
N LEU A 74 -14.34 2.13 -9.97
CA LEU A 74 -14.54 0.85 -10.63
C LEU A 74 -15.54 0.93 -11.78
N ASP A 75 -16.62 1.70 -11.60
CA ASP A 75 -17.70 1.87 -12.59
C ASP A 75 -17.31 2.86 -13.71
N GLN A 76 -16.44 3.83 -13.43
CA GLN A 76 -15.95 4.85 -14.39
C GLN A 76 -14.77 4.39 -15.26
N THR A 77 -14.37 3.12 -15.18
CA THR A 77 -13.24 2.59 -15.94
C THR A 77 -13.40 2.69 -17.47
N SER A 78 -14.58 3.02 -18.01
CA SER A 78 -14.85 2.94 -19.45
C SER A 78 -15.21 4.24 -20.21
N SER A 79 -15.44 5.41 -19.60
CA SER A 79 -15.88 6.58 -20.41
C SER A 79 -15.46 8.00 -20.00
N ASN A 80 -15.25 8.31 -18.70
CA ASN A 80 -14.91 9.68 -18.26
C ASN A 80 -13.45 9.87 -17.82
N GLY A 81 -12.65 8.79 -17.78
CA GLY A 81 -11.29 8.85 -17.24
C GLY A 81 -10.33 9.74 -18.04
N ASP A 82 -10.56 9.92 -19.34
CA ASP A 82 -9.56 10.55 -20.20
C ASP A 82 -9.48 12.07 -20.04
N ALA A 83 -10.57 12.71 -19.60
CA ALA A 83 -10.63 14.16 -19.41
C ALA A 83 -9.79 14.67 -18.22
N TYR A 84 -9.38 13.77 -17.32
CA TYR A 84 -8.70 14.11 -16.06
C TYR A 84 -7.42 13.29 -15.84
N ASN A 85 -6.82 12.75 -16.90
CA ASN A 85 -5.61 11.93 -16.85
C ASN A 85 -4.39 12.64 -16.23
N ASP A 86 -4.41 13.96 -16.13
CA ASP A 86 -3.35 14.79 -15.54
C ASP A 86 -3.64 15.20 -14.09
N LEU A 87 -4.73 14.74 -13.50
CA LEU A 87 -5.05 15.00 -12.11
C LEU A 87 -4.79 13.79 -11.23
N VAL A 88 -4.57 14.04 -9.93
CA VAL A 88 -4.64 12.98 -8.93
C VAL A 88 -6.10 12.61 -8.71
N HIS A 89 -6.37 11.32 -8.60
CA HIS A 89 -7.69 10.80 -8.23
C HIS A 89 -7.71 10.44 -6.74
N PRO A 90 -8.17 11.34 -5.86
CA PRO A 90 -8.35 11.00 -4.45
C PRO A 90 -9.50 10.00 -4.31
N ILE A 91 -9.24 8.93 -3.57
CA ILE A 91 -10.20 7.89 -3.23
C ILE A 91 -10.27 7.82 -1.71
N ILE A 92 -11.48 7.85 -1.16
CA ILE A 92 -11.71 7.71 0.28
C ILE A 92 -12.56 6.49 0.58
N ASP A 93 -12.46 6.01 1.83
CA ASP A 93 -13.35 5.01 2.41
C ASP A 93 -13.41 3.70 1.59
N SER A 94 -12.27 3.28 1.01
CA SER A 94 -12.21 2.04 0.22
C SER A 94 -12.55 0.82 1.07
N ASP A 95 -12.19 0.82 2.35
CA ASP A 95 -12.57 -0.20 3.32
C ASP A 95 -14.08 -0.23 3.55
N LEU A 96 -14.73 0.93 3.72
CA LEU A 96 -16.18 1.00 3.88
C LEU A 96 -16.89 0.47 2.62
N ALA A 97 -16.48 0.93 1.43
CA ALA A 97 -17.04 0.51 0.15
C ALA A 97 -16.92 -1.00 -0.08
N LEU A 98 -15.85 -1.62 0.42
CA LEU A 98 -15.55 -3.03 0.23
C LEU A 98 -15.99 -3.92 1.43
N SER A 99 -16.36 -3.32 2.56
CA SER A 99 -16.74 -4.05 3.79
C SER A 99 -18.02 -4.87 3.63
N ALA A 100 -18.98 -4.38 2.86
CA ALA A 100 -20.26 -5.04 2.61
C ALA A 100 -20.16 -6.19 1.59
N VAL A 101 -18.99 -6.38 0.97
CA VAL A 101 -18.76 -7.35 -0.09
C VAL A 101 -18.01 -8.56 0.45
N GLY A 102 -18.45 -9.76 0.09
CA GLY A 102 -17.75 -11.00 0.45
C GLY A 102 -16.30 -11.01 -0.05
N ALA A 103 -15.40 -11.71 0.66
CA ALA A 103 -13.96 -11.66 0.41
C ALA A 103 -13.56 -11.92 -1.05
N THR A 104 -14.16 -12.94 -1.69
CA THR A 104 -13.89 -13.26 -3.10
C THR A 104 -14.28 -12.12 -4.05
N ALA A 105 -15.46 -11.53 -3.86
CA ALA A 105 -15.91 -10.43 -4.70
C ALA A 105 -15.09 -9.16 -4.45
N ARG A 106 -14.69 -8.91 -3.20
CA ARG A 106 -13.76 -7.82 -2.85
C ARG A 106 -12.41 -7.96 -3.54
N ALA A 107 -11.78 -9.14 -3.49
CA ALA A 107 -10.53 -9.41 -4.21
C ALA A 107 -10.69 -9.21 -5.72
N ALA A 108 -11.80 -9.66 -6.31
CA ALA A 108 -12.08 -9.45 -7.74
C ALA A 108 -12.22 -7.95 -8.11
N LEU A 109 -12.86 -7.15 -7.25
CA LEU A 109 -12.97 -5.71 -7.45
C LEU A 109 -11.61 -5.02 -7.40
N ILE A 110 -10.75 -5.39 -6.44
CA ILE A 110 -9.39 -4.86 -6.32
C ILE A 110 -8.55 -5.25 -7.54
N ALA A 111 -8.63 -6.51 -7.96
CA ALA A 111 -7.95 -6.99 -9.18
C ALA A 111 -8.38 -6.19 -10.41
N ARG A 112 -9.70 -5.92 -10.55
CA ARG A 112 -10.24 -5.10 -11.64
C ARG A 112 -9.70 -3.67 -11.60
N PHE A 113 -9.66 -3.04 -10.42
CA PHE A 113 -9.08 -1.71 -10.24
C PHE A 113 -7.60 -1.68 -10.66
N LEU A 114 -6.78 -2.59 -10.13
CA LEU A 114 -5.35 -2.66 -10.43
C LEU A 114 -5.09 -2.94 -11.92
N SER A 115 -5.94 -3.74 -12.56
CA SER A 115 -5.86 -4.02 -14.00
C SER A 115 -6.23 -2.79 -14.81
N ALA A 116 -7.36 -2.14 -14.49
CA ALA A 116 -7.84 -0.97 -15.21
C ALA A 116 -6.87 0.21 -15.11
N ALA A 117 -6.30 0.46 -13.93
CA ALA A 117 -5.27 1.47 -13.72
C ALA A 117 -4.04 1.26 -14.64
N ASN A 118 -3.67 -0.01 -14.90
CA ASN A 118 -2.51 -0.36 -15.71
C ASN A 118 -2.79 -0.47 -17.23
N GLN A 119 -4.05 -0.45 -17.65
CA GLN A 119 -4.45 -0.53 -19.06
C GLN A 119 -4.61 0.85 -19.72
N ARG A 120 -4.47 1.94 -18.96
CA ARG A 120 -4.56 3.31 -19.48
C ARG A 120 -3.37 3.62 -20.39
N SER A 121 -3.64 4.38 -21.46
CA SER A 121 -2.61 4.87 -22.39
C SER A 121 -1.65 5.88 -21.74
N VAL A 122 -2.14 6.64 -20.77
CA VAL A 122 -1.36 7.54 -19.92
C VAL A 122 -1.46 7.05 -18.48
N PRO A 123 -0.31 6.75 -17.83
CA PRO A 123 -0.31 6.40 -16.41
C PRO A 123 -0.96 7.49 -15.54
N GLN A 124 -1.94 7.09 -14.73
CA GLN A 124 -2.65 7.98 -13.80
C GLN A 124 -2.04 7.95 -12.40
N VAL A 125 -2.42 8.92 -11.56
CA VAL A 125 -2.05 8.98 -10.14
C VAL A 125 -3.31 8.81 -9.29
N TYR A 126 -3.33 7.76 -8.46
CA TYR A 126 -4.38 7.50 -7.49
C TYR A 126 -3.84 7.72 -6.09
N MET A 127 -4.61 8.40 -5.25
CA MET A 127 -4.30 8.56 -3.82
C MET A 127 -5.45 8.00 -3.00
N ILE A 128 -5.20 6.91 -2.28
CA ILE A 128 -6.21 6.19 -1.51
C ILE A 128 -6.01 6.51 -0.03
N PHE A 129 -7.06 6.95 0.64
CA PHE A 129 -7.12 7.11 2.09
C PHE A 129 -8.08 6.08 2.67
N SER A 130 -7.59 5.24 3.59
CA SER A 130 -8.38 4.14 4.16
C SER A 130 -7.86 3.74 5.53
N THR A 131 -8.60 2.86 6.22
CA THR A 131 -8.13 2.22 7.47
C THR A 131 -7.42 0.89 7.23
N LYS A 132 -7.51 0.35 6.02
CA LYS A 132 -6.89 -0.91 5.58
C LYS A 132 -6.36 -0.76 4.16
N SER A 133 -5.20 -1.33 3.89
CA SER A 133 -4.62 -1.38 2.54
C SER A 133 -5.45 -2.24 1.59
N LEU A 134 -5.30 -2.01 0.29
CA LEU A 134 -5.85 -2.87 -0.75
C LEU A 134 -5.35 -4.32 -0.60
N ALA A 135 -4.13 -4.53 -0.11
CA ALA A 135 -3.59 -5.86 0.17
C ALA A 135 -4.38 -6.56 1.29
N GLU A 136 -4.60 -5.88 2.42
CA GLU A 136 -5.42 -6.40 3.53
C GLU A 136 -6.87 -6.65 3.09
N LEU A 137 -7.43 -5.72 2.32
CA LEU A 137 -8.79 -5.85 1.80
C LEU A 137 -8.90 -7.02 0.82
N ALA A 138 -7.89 -7.28 -0.02
CA ALA A 138 -7.88 -8.46 -0.89
C ALA A 138 -7.79 -9.79 -0.11
N GLY A 139 -7.35 -9.74 1.14
CA GLY A 139 -7.01 -10.91 1.95
C GLY A 139 -5.53 -11.20 1.78
N VAL A 140 -4.77 -11.03 2.87
CA VAL A 140 -3.30 -10.92 2.90
C VAL A 140 -2.55 -12.05 2.18
N ASP A 141 -3.13 -13.24 2.08
CA ASP A 141 -2.49 -14.40 1.43
C ASP A 141 -3.01 -14.69 0.01
N SER A 142 -3.78 -13.77 -0.57
CA SER A 142 -4.25 -13.90 -1.94
C SER A 142 -3.19 -13.43 -2.94
N ASP A 143 -3.18 -14.04 -4.14
CA ASP A 143 -2.40 -13.53 -5.28
C ASP A 143 -2.73 -12.06 -5.58
N ILE A 144 -3.96 -11.63 -5.27
CA ILE A 144 -4.41 -10.25 -5.43
C ILE A 144 -3.78 -9.33 -4.39
N ALA A 145 -3.58 -9.78 -3.14
CA ALA A 145 -2.87 -8.99 -2.14
C ALA A 145 -1.40 -8.79 -2.54
N ALA A 146 -0.72 -9.85 -2.97
CA ALA A 146 0.64 -9.74 -3.50
C ALA A 146 0.72 -8.81 -4.72
N LEU A 147 -0.28 -8.87 -5.61
CA LEU A 147 -0.39 -7.96 -6.74
C LEU A 147 -0.62 -6.50 -6.31
N ALA A 148 -1.44 -6.28 -5.26
CA ALA A 148 -1.68 -4.96 -4.71
C ALA A 148 -0.40 -4.39 -4.10
N GLU A 149 0.27 -5.13 -3.21
CA GLU A 149 1.56 -4.74 -2.61
C GLU A 149 2.62 -4.40 -3.67
N ALA A 150 2.67 -5.16 -4.76
CA ALA A 150 3.61 -4.92 -5.84
C ALA A 150 3.32 -3.69 -6.70
N ARG A 151 2.10 -3.13 -6.60
CA ARG A 151 1.62 -2.01 -7.44
C ARG A 151 1.27 -0.77 -6.64
N THR A 152 1.33 -0.83 -5.31
CA THR A 152 0.99 0.29 -4.44
C THR A 152 2.19 0.74 -3.62
N VAL A 153 2.24 2.04 -3.36
CA VAL A 153 3.09 2.65 -2.34
C VAL A 153 2.22 2.87 -1.12
N THR A 154 2.34 2.01 -0.11
CA THR A 154 1.51 2.07 1.10
C THR A 154 2.28 2.71 2.26
N LEU A 155 1.77 3.82 2.79
CA LEU A 155 2.24 4.45 4.01
C LEU A 155 1.23 4.23 5.13
N THR A 156 1.63 3.55 6.21
CA THR A 156 0.75 3.35 7.38
C THR A 156 1.09 4.34 8.48
N VAL A 157 0.15 5.18 8.85
CA VAL A 157 0.24 6.03 10.04
C VAL A 157 -0.34 5.23 11.19
N GLY A 158 0.52 4.64 12.03
CA GLY A 158 0.09 3.85 13.17
C GLY A 158 -0.46 4.69 14.33
N ASP A 159 -1.23 4.04 15.20
CA ASP A 159 -1.73 4.61 16.47
C ASP A 159 -0.60 5.01 17.43
N ASP A 160 0.60 4.49 17.20
CA ASP A 160 1.82 4.78 17.97
C ASP A 160 2.41 6.17 17.67
N ARG A 161 1.91 6.86 16.63
CA ARG A 161 2.31 8.24 16.32
C ARG A 161 1.42 9.24 17.05
N PRO A 162 1.89 9.89 18.15
CA PRO A 162 1.04 10.78 18.97
C PRO A 162 0.54 12.03 18.23
N LEU A 163 1.18 12.40 17.12
CA LEU A 163 0.81 13.53 16.28
C LEU A 163 0.14 13.10 14.96
N GLY A 164 -0.15 11.81 14.79
CA GLY A 164 -0.74 11.23 13.59
C GLY A 164 0.07 11.53 12.33
N ILE A 165 -0.54 12.28 11.40
CA ILE A 165 0.05 12.68 10.12
C ILE A 165 1.12 13.76 10.20
N PHE A 166 1.33 14.37 11.38
CA PHE A 166 2.30 15.44 11.57
C PHE A 166 3.59 14.93 12.21
N ASP A 167 4.70 15.56 11.87
CA ASP A 167 6.01 15.28 12.46
C ASP A 167 6.28 16.17 13.69
N CYS A 168 5.72 17.38 13.71
CA CYS A 168 5.83 18.31 14.83
C CYS A 168 4.65 19.30 14.87
N LEU A 169 4.43 19.96 16.01
CA LEU A 169 3.47 21.05 16.15
C LEU A 169 4.21 22.39 16.34
N PRO A 170 3.67 23.51 15.83
CA PRO A 170 4.16 24.83 16.20
C PRO A 170 4.01 25.11 17.69
N GLU A 171 4.82 26.02 18.22
CA GLU A 171 4.78 26.38 19.63
C GLU A 171 3.39 26.92 20.02
N GLY A 172 2.85 26.43 21.14
CA GLY A 172 1.54 26.81 21.66
C GLY A 172 0.35 26.11 20.99
N ASP A 173 0.56 25.37 19.89
CA ASP A 173 -0.53 24.61 19.26
C ASP A 173 -0.76 23.25 19.91
N THR A 174 -2.03 22.89 20.00
CA THR A 174 -2.47 21.51 20.17
C THR A 174 -2.63 20.84 18.81
N LEU A 175 -2.68 19.51 18.78
CA LEU A 175 -2.98 18.77 17.54
C LEU A 175 -4.29 19.26 16.90
N SER A 176 -5.35 19.43 17.70
CA SER A 176 -6.65 19.85 17.18
C SER A 176 -6.64 21.29 16.63
N THR A 177 -5.97 22.23 17.31
CA THR A 177 -5.88 23.61 16.83
C THR A 177 -5.04 23.70 15.56
N PHE A 178 -3.97 22.91 15.48
CA PHE A 178 -3.13 22.85 14.28
C PHE A 178 -3.88 22.25 13.09
N THR A 179 -4.57 21.11 13.28
CA THR A 179 -5.40 20.48 12.24
C THR A 179 -6.45 21.45 11.69
N HIS A 180 -7.25 22.08 12.57
CA HIS A 180 -8.29 23.02 12.15
C HIS A 180 -7.71 24.23 11.41
N ARG A 181 -6.55 24.73 11.86
CA ARG A 181 -5.87 25.84 11.16
C ARG A 181 -5.41 25.42 9.77
N ILE A 182 -4.83 24.23 9.61
CA ILE A 182 -4.40 23.72 8.30
C ILE A 182 -5.60 23.54 7.36
N GLU A 183 -6.70 22.96 7.84
CA GLU A 183 -7.93 22.77 7.06
C GLU A 183 -8.52 24.12 6.61
N ALA A 184 -8.68 25.07 7.53
CA ALA A 184 -9.19 26.40 7.21
C ALA A 184 -8.28 27.14 6.19
N GLU A 185 -6.96 27.00 6.31
CA GLU A 185 -6.02 27.59 5.36
C GLU A 185 -6.07 26.92 3.98
N ALA A 186 -6.24 25.59 3.94
CA ALA A 186 -6.41 24.83 2.71
C ALA A 186 -7.70 25.22 1.99
N GLU A 187 -8.79 25.37 2.74
CA GLU A 187 -10.09 25.80 2.20
C GLU A 187 -10.04 27.21 1.60
N ARG A 188 -9.28 28.13 2.21
CA ARG A 188 -9.13 29.52 1.72
C ARG A 188 -8.24 29.64 0.48
N ASN A 189 -7.34 28.70 0.24
CA ASN A 189 -6.31 28.81 -0.79
C ASN A 189 -6.37 27.61 -1.74
N GLN A 190 -7.23 27.65 -2.75
CA GLN A 190 -7.46 26.50 -3.64
C GLN A 190 -6.97 26.77 -5.06
N GLY A 191 -6.32 25.79 -5.68
CA GLY A 191 -6.03 25.72 -7.12
C GLY A 191 -4.88 26.56 -7.63
N HIS A 192 -4.37 27.48 -6.81
CA HIS A 192 -3.26 28.34 -7.21
C HIS A 192 -2.01 27.52 -7.57
N LEU A 193 -1.70 26.48 -6.79
CA LEU A 193 -0.48 25.71 -6.94
C LEU A 193 -0.46 24.91 -8.25
N LEU A 194 -1.47 24.07 -8.50
CA LEU A 194 -1.54 23.26 -9.71
C LEU A 194 -1.64 24.13 -10.97
N HIS A 195 -2.45 25.19 -10.94
CA HIS A 195 -2.59 26.10 -12.09
C HIS A 195 -1.25 26.72 -12.49
N GLN A 196 -0.51 27.30 -11.53
CA GLN A 196 0.80 27.88 -11.81
C GLN A 196 1.82 26.82 -12.25
N PHE A 197 1.77 25.63 -11.65
CA PHE A 197 2.64 24.52 -12.03
C PHE A 197 2.40 24.08 -13.49
N VAL A 198 1.15 23.90 -13.90
CA VAL A 198 0.79 23.51 -15.28
C VAL A 198 1.18 24.61 -16.27
N SER A 199 1.02 25.88 -15.92
CA SER A 199 1.46 27.01 -16.75
C SER A 199 2.96 26.94 -17.02
N ASN A 200 3.78 26.81 -15.98
CA ASN A 200 5.23 26.72 -16.10
C ASN A 200 5.67 25.44 -16.81
N LEU A 201 5.00 24.32 -16.55
CA LEU A 201 5.27 23.05 -17.22
C LEU A 201 5.01 23.17 -18.72
N THR A 202 3.89 23.78 -19.13
CA THR A 202 3.55 23.98 -20.54
C THR A 202 4.59 24.84 -21.25
N GLN A 203 5.06 25.90 -20.59
CA GLN A 203 6.10 26.76 -21.14
C GLN A 203 7.43 26.00 -21.33
N GLU A 204 7.90 25.27 -20.31
CA GLU A 204 9.14 24.49 -20.40
C GLU A 204 9.06 23.36 -21.44
N LEU A 205 7.87 22.78 -21.64
CA LEU A 205 7.63 21.80 -22.71
C LEU A 205 7.70 22.42 -24.11
N ALA A 206 7.15 23.62 -24.27
CA ALA A 206 7.22 24.36 -25.53
C ALA A 206 8.67 24.79 -25.86
N ASP A 207 9.44 25.12 -24.83
CA ASP A 207 10.83 25.56 -24.98
C ASP A 207 11.78 24.39 -25.32
N ASP A 208 11.84 23.35 -24.46
CA ASP A 208 12.69 22.16 -24.67
C ASP A 208 12.25 20.99 -23.77
N GLU A 209 11.32 20.17 -24.27
CA GLU A 209 10.86 18.96 -23.58
C GLU A 209 12.02 17.99 -23.25
N GLY A 210 13.03 17.88 -24.11
CA GLY A 210 14.17 16.98 -23.93
C GLY A 210 15.00 17.38 -22.71
N ARG A 211 15.28 18.69 -22.57
CA ARG A 211 15.96 19.28 -21.42
C ARG A 211 15.16 19.07 -20.14
N LEU A 212 13.85 19.33 -20.15
CA LEU A 212 13.00 19.13 -18.97
C LEU A 212 13.02 17.67 -18.50
N ARG A 213 12.88 16.70 -19.42
CA ARG A 213 13.00 15.26 -19.11
C ARG A 213 14.36 14.92 -18.51
N ALA A 214 15.45 15.47 -19.05
CA ALA A 214 16.79 15.25 -18.52
C ALA A 214 16.95 15.81 -17.10
N VAL A 215 16.42 17.00 -16.84
CA VAL A 215 16.42 17.62 -15.50
C VAL A 215 15.66 16.77 -14.49
N LEU A 216 14.47 16.28 -14.83
CA LEU A 216 13.67 15.42 -13.97
C LEU A 216 14.37 14.09 -13.69
N ARG A 217 14.90 13.42 -14.71
CA ARG A 217 15.65 12.16 -14.54
C ARG A 217 16.89 12.33 -13.66
N LYS A 218 17.63 13.42 -13.84
CA LYS A 218 18.78 13.74 -12.99
C LYS A 218 18.35 13.86 -11.53
N ARG A 219 17.26 14.57 -11.24
CA ARG A 219 16.73 14.73 -9.87
C ARG A 219 16.24 13.40 -9.29
N MET A 220 15.57 12.57 -10.09
CA MET A 220 15.17 11.22 -9.68
C MET A 220 16.40 10.39 -9.29
N SER A 221 17.45 10.39 -10.11
CA SER A 221 18.72 9.72 -9.81
C SER A 221 19.40 10.27 -8.55
N ASP A 222 19.38 11.59 -8.37
CA ASP A 222 19.91 12.24 -7.16
C ASP A 222 19.14 11.83 -5.90
N PHE A 223 17.83 11.57 -5.99
CA PHE A 223 17.06 10.98 -4.89
C PHE A 223 17.50 9.56 -4.60
N LYS A 224 17.47 8.66 -5.60
CA LYS A 224 17.84 7.24 -5.44
C LYS A 224 19.23 7.07 -4.79
N ARG A 225 20.22 7.85 -5.25
CA ARG A 225 21.58 7.87 -4.67
C ARG A 225 21.61 8.27 -3.20
N ARG A 226 20.76 9.21 -2.77
CA ARG A 226 20.68 9.65 -1.35
C ARG A 226 19.84 8.72 -0.49
N ALA A 227 18.85 8.08 -1.09
CA ALA A 227 17.98 7.12 -0.44
C ALA A 227 18.70 5.80 -0.10
N GLY A 228 19.87 5.55 -0.72
CA GLY A 228 20.71 4.39 -0.43
C GLY A 228 20.18 3.10 -1.06
N GLY A 229 19.38 3.19 -2.13
CA GLY A 229 18.81 2.03 -2.79
C GLY A 229 19.87 1.20 -3.51
N ASP A 230 20.30 0.11 -2.89
CA ASP A 230 21.07 -0.97 -3.54
C ASP A 230 20.71 -2.36 -2.95
N ASP A 231 19.48 -2.52 -2.47
CA ASP A 231 18.92 -3.81 -2.08
C ASP A 231 18.19 -4.36 -3.30
N GLY A 232 18.74 -5.40 -3.96
CA GLY A 232 18.30 -5.95 -5.26
C GLY A 232 16.88 -6.57 -5.34
N ASN A 233 15.88 -5.95 -4.71
CA ASN A 233 14.47 -6.30 -4.78
C ASN A 233 13.76 -5.44 -5.85
N ALA A 234 13.31 -6.08 -6.93
CA ALA A 234 12.60 -5.42 -8.03
C ALA A 234 11.35 -4.63 -7.60
N CYS A 235 10.62 -5.08 -6.58
CA CYS A 235 9.44 -4.38 -6.06
C CYS A 235 9.82 -3.09 -5.32
N ALA A 236 10.94 -3.13 -4.57
CA ALA A 236 11.46 -1.95 -3.88
C ALA A 236 11.89 -0.87 -4.88
N HIS A 237 12.43 -1.27 -6.05
CA HIS A 237 12.79 -0.33 -7.10
C HIS A 237 11.59 0.42 -7.68
N ALA A 238 10.46 -0.25 -7.95
CA ALA A 238 9.26 0.40 -8.50
C ALA A 238 8.73 1.49 -7.56
N ASN A 239 8.61 1.19 -6.27
CA ASN A 239 8.16 2.15 -5.26
C ASN A 239 9.18 3.27 -5.02
N GLU A 240 10.48 2.96 -5.07
CA GLU A 240 11.54 3.98 -5.06
C GLU A 240 11.41 4.96 -6.24
N GLU A 241 11.04 4.50 -7.45
CA GLU A 241 10.85 5.40 -8.59
C GLU A 241 9.73 6.40 -8.36
N VAL A 242 8.66 6.00 -7.68
CA VAL A 242 7.55 6.88 -7.31
C VAL A 242 8.05 7.99 -6.39
N PHE A 243 8.77 7.66 -5.31
CA PHE A 243 9.35 8.67 -4.41
C PHE A 243 10.38 9.56 -5.13
N ALA A 244 11.18 8.98 -6.04
CA ALA A 244 12.12 9.74 -6.85
C ALA A 244 11.40 10.77 -7.75
N LEU A 245 10.25 10.39 -8.34
CA LEU A 245 9.41 11.31 -9.13
C LEU A 245 8.82 12.41 -8.25
N ILE A 246 8.24 12.07 -7.09
CA ILE A 246 7.73 13.05 -6.13
C ILE A 246 8.84 14.05 -5.76
N TYR A 247 10.04 13.57 -5.45
CA TYR A 247 11.20 14.42 -5.18
C TYR A 247 11.51 15.35 -6.36
N ALA A 248 11.60 14.82 -7.58
CA ALA A 248 11.94 15.61 -8.77
C ALA A 248 10.90 16.71 -9.05
N VAL A 249 9.62 16.38 -8.95
CA VAL A 249 8.49 17.31 -9.12
C VAL A 249 8.49 18.36 -8.02
N GLY A 250 8.67 17.97 -6.76
CA GLY A 250 8.73 18.91 -5.64
C GLY A 250 9.90 19.89 -5.76
N ARG A 251 11.07 19.41 -6.19
CA ARG A 251 12.21 20.29 -6.50
C ARG A 251 11.88 21.26 -7.63
N LEU A 252 11.18 20.81 -8.66
CA LEU A 252 10.81 21.65 -9.80
C LEU A 252 9.86 22.76 -9.37
N ALA A 253 8.81 22.41 -8.63
CA ALA A 253 7.89 23.38 -8.03
C ALA A 253 8.60 24.38 -7.10
N LYS A 254 9.61 23.93 -6.34
CA LYS A 254 10.42 24.83 -5.49
C LYS A 254 11.27 25.79 -6.32
N ASP A 255 11.94 25.33 -7.38
CA ASP A 255 12.78 26.19 -8.22
C ASP A 255 11.96 27.24 -8.97
N TRP A 256 10.70 26.91 -9.30
CA TRP A 256 9.72 27.85 -9.84
C TRP A 256 9.08 28.79 -8.81
N GLY A 257 9.49 28.71 -7.53
CA GLY A 257 8.96 29.56 -6.47
C GLY A 257 7.52 29.25 -6.04
N LEU A 258 6.98 28.09 -6.42
CA LEU A 258 5.60 27.69 -6.12
C LEU A 258 5.46 27.11 -4.71
N LEU A 259 6.55 26.55 -4.17
CA LEU A 259 6.62 26.11 -2.78
C LEU A 259 7.36 27.15 -1.92
N PRO A 260 6.95 27.37 -0.66
CA PRO A 260 7.70 28.21 0.27
C PRO A 260 9.18 27.78 0.39
N GLY A 261 10.08 28.76 0.45
CA GLY A 261 11.53 28.50 0.59
C GLY A 261 11.89 27.65 1.82
N THR A 262 11.07 27.74 2.87
CA THR A 262 11.19 26.97 4.12
C THR A 262 10.91 25.48 3.95
N ILE A 263 10.16 25.06 2.92
CA ILE A 263 9.89 23.63 2.67
C ILE A 263 11.16 22.96 2.14
N VAL A 264 11.68 21.99 2.89
CA VAL A 264 12.83 21.18 2.49
C VAL A 264 12.33 19.89 1.82
N VAL A 265 12.04 19.95 0.52
CA VAL A 265 11.48 18.83 -0.28
C VAL A 265 12.24 17.52 -0.06
N GLY A 266 13.58 17.56 -0.08
CA GLY A 266 14.41 16.36 0.13
C GLY A 266 14.10 15.68 1.45
N ARG A 267 14.05 16.44 2.56
CA ARG A 267 13.76 15.91 3.89
C ARG A 267 12.37 15.30 3.97
N ALA A 268 11.35 15.97 3.40
CA ALA A 268 9.97 15.48 3.43
C ALA A 268 9.82 14.15 2.67
N VAL A 269 10.34 14.07 1.44
CA VAL A 269 10.23 12.86 0.62
C VAL A 269 11.08 11.72 1.19
N GLU A 270 12.30 12.00 1.65
CA GLU A 270 13.15 11.00 2.32
C GLU A 270 12.53 10.50 3.62
N GLY A 271 11.85 11.37 4.38
CA GLY A 271 11.11 10.99 5.60
C GLY A 271 10.00 9.99 5.29
N CYS A 272 9.16 10.28 4.29
CA CYS A 272 8.11 9.36 3.86
C CYS A 272 8.67 8.07 3.24
N TYR A 273 9.78 8.12 2.49
CA TYR A 273 10.39 6.93 1.94
C TYR A 273 10.99 6.02 3.03
N ARG A 274 11.68 6.59 4.02
CA ARG A 274 12.15 5.82 5.18
C ARG A 274 10.99 5.21 5.96
N HIS A 275 9.91 5.97 6.13
CA HIS A 275 8.68 5.46 6.76
C HIS A 275 8.08 4.30 5.97
N PHE A 276 8.02 4.41 4.63
CA PHE A 276 7.63 3.32 3.74
C PHE A 276 8.50 2.07 3.95
N LEU A 277 9.83 2.21 3.96
CA LEU A 277 10.75 1.08 4.17
C LEU A 277 10.62 0.44 5.55
N GLN A 278 10.23 1.22 6.57
CA GLN A 278 10.04 0.75 7.94
C GLN A 278 8.65 0.18 8.20
N THR A 279 7.69 0.44 7.31
CA THR A 279 6.34 -0.12 7.40
C THR A 279 6.35 -1.47 6.69
N PRO A 280 6.45 -2.60 7.40
CA PRO A 280 6.30 -3.89 6.75
C PRO A 280 4.95 -3.93 6.04
N PRO A 281 4.84 -4.55 4.86
CA PRO A 281 3.53 -4.78 4.26
C PRO A 281 2.65 -5.48 5.31
N PRO A 282 1.38 -5.12 5.42
CA PRO A 282 0.48 -5.68 6.42
C PRO A 282 0.36 -7.19 6.20
N ARG A 283 1.14 -7.94 6.98
CA ARG A 283 1.12 -9.39 7.00
C ARG A 283 0.25 -9.81 8.17
N LEU A 284 -0.62 -10.82 7.96
CA LEU A 284 -1.19 -11.56 9.08
C LEU A 284 -0.02 -11.99 9.95
N SER A 285 -0.17 -11.84 11.26
CA SER A 285 0.73 -12.52 12.18
C SER A 285 0.78 -14.00 11.80
N PHE A 286 1.91 -14.66 12.05
CA PHE A 286 2.00 -16.06 11.65
C PHE A 286 0.91 -16.93 12.31
N ASP A 287 0.42 -16.54 13.49
CA ASP A 287 -0.71 -17.17 14.17
C ASP A 287 -2.05 -16.97 13.47
N GLU A 288 -2.34 -15.75 13.01
CA GLU A 288 -3.55 -15.47 12.24
C GLU A 288 -3.53 -16.20 10.90
N LEU A 289 -2.36 -16.25 10.23
CA LEU A 289 -2.17 -17.06 9.03
C LEU A 289 -2.46 -18.54 9.31
N LEU A 290 -1.84 -19.11 10.35
CA LEU A 290 -2.04 -20.51 10.71
C LEU A 290 -3.49 -20.81 11.08
N THR A 291 -4.17 -19.90 11.76
CA THR A 291 -5.59 -20.03 12.12
C THR A 291 -6.46 -19.95 10.87
N SER A 292 -6.20 -19.00 9.97
CA SER A 292 -6.91 -18.86 8.69
C SER A 292 -6.74 -20.10 7.82
N LEU A 293 -5.53 -20.65 7.70
CA LEU A 293 -5.28 -21.90 6.99
C LEU A 293 -6.00 -23.08 7.66
N ALA A 294 -6.05 -23.12 8.99
CA ALA A 294 -6.74 -24.18 9.72
C ALA A 294 -8.25 -24.16 9.48
N ASP A 295 -8.85 -23.00 9.30
CA ASP A 295 -10.30 -22.82 9.13
C ASP A 295 -10.74 -22.79 7.65
N ALA A 296 -9.79 -22.93 6.71
CA ALA A 296 -10.07 -22.92 5.29
C ALA A 296 -10.92 -24.14 4.85
N PRO A 297 -11.89 -23.98 3.91
CA PRO A 297 -12.80 -25.07 3.51
C PRO A 297 -12.12 -26.32 2.93
N ASP A 298 -10.94 -26.15 2.33
CA ASP A 298 -10.12 -27.20 1.72
C ASP A 298 -9.17 -27.88 2.71
N THR A 299 -9.08 -27.39 3.94
CA THR A 299 -8.29 -28.01 5.01
C THR A 299 -8.98 -29.27 5.53
N VAL A 300 -8.23 -30.37 5.56
CA VAL A 300 -8.74 -31.65 6.08
C VAL A 300 -8.39 -31.77 7.56
N HIS A 301 -9.41 -31.93 8.39
CA HIS A 301 -9.24 -32.13 9.82
C HIS A 301 -9.24 -33.62 10.18
N LEU A 302 -8.25 -34.04 10.98
CA LEU A 302 -8.10 -35.39 11.52
C LEU A 302 -8.25 -35.34 13.05
N GLY A 303 -9.14 -36.13 13.63
CA GLY A 303 -9.19 -36.32 15.09
C GLY A 303 -10.59 -36.26 15.72
N TYR A 304 -10.57 -36.10 17.05
CA TYR A 304 -11.64 -36.45 18.00
C TYR A 304 -13.03 -35.94 17.56
N LYS A 305 -13.87 -36.85 17.05
CA LYS A 305 -15.30 -36.70 16.68
C LYS A 305 -15.65 -36.34 15.22
N GLN A 306 -14.69 -36.09 14.33
CA GLN A 306 -15.00 -36.02 12.89
C GLN A 306 -14.95 -37.42 12.27
N ALA A 307 -15.99 -37.77 11.50
CA ALA A 307 -15.96 -38.96 10.67
C ALA A 307 -14.70 -38.90 9.80
N TYR A 308 -13.94 -40.00 9.77
CA TYR A 308 -12.75 -40.10 8.93
C TYR A 308 -13.14 -39.68 7.51
N ARG A 309 -12.55 -38.57 7.02
CA ARG A 309 -12.59 -38.27 5.59
C ARG A 309 -11.92 -39.41 4.83
N ASP A 310 -12.32 -39.61 3.58
CA ASP A 310 -11.73 -40.62 2.73
C ASP A 310 -10.19 -40.46 2.71
N ALA A 311 -9.47 -41.57 2.69
CA ALA A 311 -8.02 -41.58 2.55
C ALA A 311 -7.58 -40.80 1.29
N GLU A 312 -8.41 -40.81 0.24
CA GLU A 312 -8.17 -40.03 -0.97
C GLU A 312 -8.27 -38.51 -0.73
N ASP A 313 -9.22 -38.04 0.07
CA ASP A 313 -9.32 -36.62 0.43
C ASP A 313 -8.07 -36.13 1.17
N VAL A 314 -7.57 -36.94 2.12
CA VAL A 314 -6.35 -36.62 2.89
C VAL A 314 -5.11 -36.62 1.99
N LYS A 315 -5.06 -37.50 0.97
CA LYS A 315 -3.98 -37.49 -0.02
C LYS A 315 -4.01 -36.25 -0.90
N ALA A 316 -5.21 -35.83 -1.33
CA ALA A 316 -5.39 -34.66 -2.19
C ALA A 316 -5.17 -33.33 -1.45
N ALA A 317 -5.40 -33.29 -0.15
CA ALA A 317 -5.28 -32.07 0.65
C ALA A 317 -3.82 -31.56 0.77
N ASN A 318 -3.66 -30.25 0.56
CA ASN A 318 -2.38 -29.56 0.78
C ASN A 318 -2.10 -29.29 2.26
N VAL A 319 -3.17 -29.06 3.02
CA VAL A 319 -3.17 -28.69 4.44
C VAL A 319 -4.03 -29.66 5.22
N VAL A 320 -3.47 -30.17 6.32
CA VAL A 320 -4.14 -31.13 7.20
C VAL A 320 -3.99 -30.67 8.64
N VAL A 321 -5.09 -30.56 9.37
CA VAL A 321 -5.08 -30.21 10.80
C VAL A 321 -5.32 -31.45 11.62
N ARG A 322 -4.41 -31.79 12.53
CA ARG A 322 -4.56 -32.88 13.48
C ARG A 322 -4.92 -32.36 14.85
N HIS A 323 -5.99 -32.90 15.42
CA HIS A 323 -6.45 -32.63 16.77
C HIS A 323 -5.94 -33.71 17.73
N HIS A 324 -5.13 -33.31 18.70
CA HIS A 324 -4.76 -34.11 19.88
C HIS A 324 -5.52 -33.61 21.10
N LYS A 325 -5.49 -34.37 22.21
CA LYS A 325 -6.19 -34.02 23.46
C LYS A 325 -5.88 -32.60 23.99
N ALA A 326 -4.67 -32.10 23.79
CA ALA A 326 -4.21 -30.81 24.36
C ALA A 326 -3.54 -29.88 23.33
N LYS A 327 -3.50 -30.25 22.05
CA LYS A 327 -2.84 -29.46 21.01
C LYS A 327 -3.43 -29.73 19.64
N ARG A 328 -3.36 -28.72 18.77
CA ARG A 328 -3.66 -28.85 17.35
C ARG A 328 -2.39 -28.63 16.54
N GLU A 329 -2.17 -29.47 15.54
CA GLU A 329 -1.03 -29.36 14.63
C GLU A 329 -1.54 -29.14 13.20
N LEU A 330 -1.08 -28.10 12.54
CA LEU A 330 -1.32 -27.84 11.12
C LEU A 330 -0.13 -28.38 10.32
N MET A 331 -0.41 -29.27 9.37
CA MET A 331 0.58 -29.93 8.54
C MET A 331 0.41 -29.49 7.09
N VAL A 332 1.47 -28.94 6.50
CA VAL A 332 1.51 -28.54 5.09
C VAL A 332 2.46 -29.46 4.34
N ARG A 333 2.02 -30.01 3.21
CA ARG A 333 2.87 -30.84 2.35
C ARG A 333 4.06 -30.03 1.82
N VAL A 334 5.23 -30.65 1.73
CA VAL A 334 6.46 -29.97 1.26
C VAL A 334 6.28 -29.39 -0.14
N SER A 335 5.61 -30.10 -1.04
CA SER A 335 5.33 -29.63 -2.41
C SER A 335 4.37 -28.45 -2.49
N ALA A 336 3.63 -28.17 -1.41
CA ALA A 336 2.63 -27.11 -1.37
C ALA A 336 3.05 -25.89 -0.54
N ILE A 337 4.17 -25.94 0.18
CA ILE A 337 4.50 -24.93 1.20
C ILE A 337 4.63 -23.50 0.64
N GLU A 338 5.30 -23.32 -0.49
CA GLU A 338 5.48 -21.99 -1.10
C GLU A 338 4.16 -21.42 -1.64
N ARG A 339 3.19 -22.29 -1.96
CA ARG A 339 1.85 -21.90 -2.40
C ARG A 339 0.92 -21.60 -1.22
N VAL A 340 1.02 -22.38 -0.14
CA VAL A 340 0.15 -22.29 1.05
C VAL A 340 0.61 -21.19 2.00
N ILE A 341 1.92 -20.97 2.12
CA ILE A 341 2.51 -19.93 2.98
C ILE A 341 3.30 -18.97 2.08
N PRO A 342 2.74 -17.79 1.76
CA PRO A 342 3.41 -16.82 0.90
C PRO A 342 4.79 -16.44 1.43
N HIS A 343 5.77 -16.41 0.51
CA HIS A 343 7.18 -16.10 0.81
C HIS A 343 7.81 -17.04 1.84
N TRP A 344 7.48 -18.33 1.82
CA TRP A 344 8.00 -19.32 2.77
C TRP A 344 9.53 -19.30 2.88
N SER A 345 10.25 -19.16 1.76
CA SER A 345 11.72 -19.04 1.74
C SER A 345 12.28 -17.96 2.68
N ALA A 346 11.60 -16.81 2.78
CA ALA A 346 11.95 -15.70 3.68
C ALA A 346 11.34 -15.89 5.08
N ARG A 347 10.11 -16.41 5.18
CA ARG A 347 9.40 -16.58 6.45
C ARG A 347 9.99 -17.69 7.32
N ARG A 348 10.52 -18.78 6.73
CA ARG A 348 10.97 -19.97 7.47
C ARG A 348 12.09 -19.74 8.50
N THR A 349 12.76 -18.59 8.45
CA THR A 349 13.79 -18.20 9.41
C THR A 349 13.32 -17.16 10.43
N MET A 350 12.08 -16.67 10.31
CA MET A 350 11.53 -15.67 11.22
C MET A 350 11.25 -16.27 12.60
N PRO A 351 11.50 -15.54 13.71
CA PRO A 351 11.29 -16.06 15.06
C PRO A 351 9.87 -16.58 15.32
N GLU A 352 8.84 -15.85 14.88
CA GLU A 352 7.42 -16.23 15.01
C GLU A 352 7.10 -17.57 14.33
N VAL A 353 7.70 -17.83 13.16
CA VAL A 353 7.54 -19.09 12.44
C VAL A 353 8.24 -20.21 13.18
N MET A 354 9.46 -19.94 13.66
CA MET A 354 10.29 -20.92 14.35
C MET A 354 9.74 -21.33 15.71
N GLU A 355 8.97 -20.45 16.37
CA GLU A 355 8.25 -20.74 17.60
C GLU A 355 7.09 -21.72 17.38
N ARG A 356 6.37 -21.56 16.26
CA ARG A 356 5.25 -22.44 15.91
C ARG A 356 5.68 -23.72 15.19
N LEU A 357 6.78 -23.70 14.46
CA LEU A 357 7.28 -24.83 13.67
C LEU A 357 7.75 -25.98 14.59
N VAL A 358 7.13 -27.15 14.42
CA VAL A 358 7.54 -28.41 15.02
C VAL A 358 8.77 -28.92 14.27
N ARG A 359 9.89 -29.03 14.98
CA ARG A 359 11.18 -29.47 14.44
C ARG A 359 11.60 -30.81 15.05
N GLU A 360 12.23 -31.64 14.22
CA GLU A 360 12.97 -32.83 14.66
C GLU A 360 14.44 -32.58 14.35
N GLU A 361 15.27 -32.50 15.40
CA GLU A 361 16.69 -32.15 15.31
C GLU A 361 16.92 -30.81 14.59
N LYS A 362 17.71 -30.81 13.51
CA LYS A 362 18.05 -29.63 12.69
C LYS A 362 17.18 -29.47 11.45
N ARG A 363 16.14 -30.31 11.27
CA ARG A 363 15.29 -30.29 10.07
C ARG A 363 14.03 -29.47 10.33
N LEU A 364 13.68 -28.63 9.35
CA LEU A 364 12.42 -27.85 9.36
C LEU A 364 11.19 -28.71 8.99
N GLN A 365 11.42 -29.90 8.44
CA GLN A 365 10.38 -30.85 8.04
C GLN A 365 10.40 -32.05 8.98
N VAL A 366 9.22 -32.59 9.26
CA VAL A 366 9.04 -33.74 10.14
C VAL A 366 8.29 -34.85 9.41
N LYS A 367 8.55 -36.10 9.77
CA LYS A 367 7.81 -37.24 9.21
C LYS A 367 6.49 -37.39 9.96
N ARG A 368 5.37 -37.35 9.24
CA ARG A 368 4.03 -37.57 9.82
C ARG A 368 3.26 -38.58 8.97
N ARG A 369 2.61 -39.53 9.64
CA ARG A 369 1.67 -40.44 8.99
C ARG A 369 0.33 -39.72 8.87
N LEU A 370 -0.07 -39.26 7.68
CA LEU A 370 -1.33 -38.53 7.49
C LEU A 370 -2.55 -39.46 7.42
N VAL A 371 -2.39 -40.65 6.81
CA VAL A 371 -3.43 -41.68 6.69
C VAL A 371 -3.03 -42.95 7.46
N THR A 372 -3.97 -43.54 8.19
CA THR A 372 -3.75 -44.81 8.90
C THR A 372 -3.38 -45.92 7.91
N GLY A 373 -2.35 -46.71 8.22
CA GLY A 373 -1.86 -47.79 7.36
C GLY A 373 -0.88 -47.36 6.25
N GLN A 374 -0.66 -46.05 6.04
CA GLN A 374 0.31 -45.56 5.05
C GLN A 374 1.67 -45.22 5.67
N LYS A 375 2.69 -45.14 4.80
CA LYS A 375 4.04 -44.71 5.18
C LYS A 375 4.01 -43.22 5.58
N PRO A 376 4.79 -42.81 6.61
CA PRO A 376 4.93 -41.41 6.94
C PRO A 376 5.50 -40.59 5.77
N GLU A 377 5.00 -39.37 5.60
CA GLU A 377 5.43 -38.41 4.59
C GLU A 377 6.13 -37.23 5.27
N LEU A 378 7.01 -36.54 4.54
CA LEU A 378 7.62 -35.30 5.02
C LEU A 378 6.63 -34.14 4.88
N VAL A 379 6.47 -33.39 5.96
CA VAL A 379 5.60 -32.20 6.02
C VAL A 379 6.27 -31.09 6.82
N TYR A 380 5.86 -29.85 6.56
CA TYR A 380 6.03 -28.78 7.53
C TYR A 380 4.89 -28.87 8.54
N CYS A 381 5.22 -28.84 9.82
CA CYS A 381 4.23 -29.04 10.88
C CYS A 381 4.30 -27.86 11.84
N PHE A 382 3.17 -27.23 12.11
CA PHE A 382 3.06 -26.05 12.96
C PHE A 382 2.11 -26.33 14.12
N LYS A 383 2.44 -25.82 15.31
CA LYS A 383 1.52 -25.77 16.44
C LYS A 383 0.52 -24.64 16.16
N LEU A 384 -0.77 -24.94 16.18
CA LEU A 384 -1.78 -23.88 16.14
C LEU A 384 -1.87 -23.18 17.49
N PRO A 385 -2.18 -21.87 17.53
CA PRO A 385 -2.44 -21.15 18.77
C PRO A 385 -3.61 -21.80 19.53
N SER A 386 -3.52 -21.79 20.85
CA SER A 386 -4.60 -22.26 21.73
C SER A 386 -5.77 -21.28 21.65
N HIS A 387 -6.99 -21.78 21.39
CA HIS A 387 -8.22 -21.00 21.56
C HIS A 387 -8.62 -20.91 23.01
#